data_AF-A0AAU3FYU0-F1
#
_entry.id   AF-A0AAU3FYU0-F1
#
_cell.length_a   1.000
_cell.length_b   1.000
_cell.length_c   1.000
_cell.angle_alpha   90.00
_cell.angle_beta   90.00
_cell.angle_gamma   90.00
#
_symmetry.space_group_name_H-M   'P 1'
#
loop_
_entity.id
_entity.type
_entity.pdbx_description
1 polymer ?
#
loop_
_entity_poly.entity_id
_entity_poly.type
_entity_poly.pdbx_seq_one_letter_code
_entity_poly.pdbx_strand_id
1 'polypeptide(L)'
;MILTLDRPRRAVADGYDGMYVIGEMSWAAPGDVPGAERLGEYETAVNEVCATRPVTTLCQYDRRDFDVPRLTEFVGLHPKVVSTPMVFEMGLLRIVAVPSGSGAEQQVWLRLSGEADVSAGDALEQALVLAGASGTGDVHVDLADMRFIDVRAARQFTQAARGLRSDRRLVLHNAPPVVRRLIGLCWPALTGLEVANV
;
A
#
# COMPACT_ATOMS: atom_id res chain seq x y z
N MET A 1 6.82 -25.46 -2.47
CA MET A 1 5.60 -25.82 -3.21
C MET A 1 5.73 -25.37 -4.66
N ILE A 2 6.80 -25.78 -5.34
CA ILE A 2 6.93 -25.58 -6.79
C ILE A 2 5.93 -26.54 -7.41
N LEU A 3 5.01 -26.01 -8.21
CA LEU A 3 4.08 -26.73 -9.08
C LEU A 3 4.70 -28.09 -9.45
N THR A 4 4.14 -29.20 -8.96
CA THR A 4 4.53 -30.51 -9.50
C THR A 4 4.37 -30.39 -11.01
N LEU A 5 5.49 -30.39 -11.74
CA LEU A 5 5.64 -29.79 -13.08
C LEU A 5 4.68 -30.35 -14.13
N ASP A 6 4.01 -31.45 -13.79
CA ASP A 6 3.09 -32.19 -14.63
C ASP A 6 1.61 -31.80 -14.44
N ARG A 7 1.22 -31.18 -13.33
CA ARG A 7 -0.20 -30.87 -13.04
C ARG A 7 -0.87 -29.98 -14.10
N PRO A 8 -0.24 -28.90 -14.61
CA PRO A 8 -0.84 -28.12 -15.69
C PRO A 8 -1.07 -28.93 -16.96
N ARG A 9 -0.17 -29.88 -17.28
CA ARG A 9 -0.31 -30.75 -18.46
C ARG A 9 -1.43 -31.78 -18.27
N ARG A 10 -1.57 -32.30 -17.05
CA ARG A 10 -2.68 -33.19 -16.69
C ARG A 10 -4.03 -32.50 -16.79
N ALA A 11 -4.15 -31.26 -16.29
CA ALA A 11 -5.38 -30.48 -16.42
C ALA A 11 -5.81 -30.35 -17.90
N VAL A 12 -4.85 -30.11 -18.80
CA VAL A 12 -5.12 -30.11 -20.25
C VAL A 12 -5.51 -31.50 -20.77
N ALA A 13 -4.82 -32.56 -20.34
CA ALA A 13 -5.17 -33.94 -20.71
C ALA A 13 -6.59 -34.34 -20.25
N ASP A 14 -7.05 -33.78 -19.13
CA ASP A 14 -8.37 -33.99 -18.56
C ASP A 14 -9.45 -33.09 -19.22
N GLY A 15 -9.09 -32.29 -20.22
CA GLY A 15 -10.02 -31.47 -21.02
C GLY A 15 -10.24 -30.03 -20.53
N TYR A 16 -9.43 -29.54 -19.59
CA TYR A 16 -9.46 -28.14 -19.14
C TYR A 16 -8.48 -27.26 -19.95
N ASP A 17 -8.70 -25.94 -19.96
CA ASP A 17 -7.80 -25.00 -20.64
C ASP A 17 -6.45 -24.81 -19.93
N GLY A 18 -6.36 -25.18 -18.64
CA GLY A 18 -5.16 -25.02 -17.83
C GLY A 18 -5.46 -24.97 -16.34
N MET A 19 -4.55 -24.39 -15.56
CA MET A 19 -4.65 -24.31 -14.11
C MET A 19 -4.50 -22.86 -13.59
N TYR A 20 -5.27 -22.51 -12.56
CA TYR A 20 -5.07 -21.28 -11.79
C TYR A 20 -4.49 -21.60 -10.42
N VAL A 21 -3.54 -20.79 -9.97
CA VAL A 21 -2.85 -21.00 -8.70
C VAL A 21 -2.75 -19.70 -7.94
N ILE A 22 -3.00 -19.75 -6.64
CA ILE A 22 -2.84 -18.61 -5.74
C ILE A 22 -1.79 -19.01 -4.71
N GLY A 23 -0.79 -18.15 -4.51
CA GLY A 23 0.23 -18.30 -3.47
C GLY A 23 0.22 -17.09 -2.56
N GLU A 24 0.09 -17.29 -1.26
CA GLU A 24 0.22 -16.25 -0.23
C GLU A 24 1.66 -16.33 0.32
N MET A 25 2.32 -15.17 0.47
CA MET A 25 3.76 -15.07 0.74
C MET A 25 4.14 -14.59 2.15
N SER A 26 3.19 -14.22 3.03
CA SER A 26 3.48 -13.69 4.38
C SER A 26 4.38 -14.61 5.21
N TRP A 27 4.44 -15.92 4.93
CA TRP A 27 5.40 -16.84 5.55
C TRP A 27 6.88 -16.45 5.35
N ALA A 28 7.21 -15.73 4.28
CA ALA A 28 8.57 -15.34 3.93
C ALA A 28 8.96 -13.94 4.44
N ALA A 29 7.98 -13.21 4.98
CA ALA A 29 8.17 -11.83 5.44
C ALA A 29 9.06 -11.74 6.70
N PRO A 30 8.92 -12.57 7.74
CA PRO A 30 9.74 -12.46 8.96
C PRO A 30 11.22 -12.80 8.74
N GLY A 31 11.56 -13.48 7.65
CA GLY A 31 12.94 -13.84 7.30
C GLY A 31 13.56 -14.94 8.17
N ASP A 32 12.79 -15.57 9.05
CA ASP A 32 13.23 -16.64 9.96
C ASP A 32 12.98 -18.06 9.39
N VAL A 33 12.19 -18.18 8.33
CA VAL A 33 11.98 -19.42 7.59
C VAL A 33 13.19 -19.70 6.69
N PRO A 34 13.92 -20.83 6.87
CA PRO A 34 15.05 -21.16 6.01
C PRO A 34 14.67 -21.20 4.51
N GLY A 35 15.40 -20.47 3.68
CA GLY A 35 15.14 -20.34 2.25
C GLY A 35 14.23 -19.18 1.87
N ALA A 36 13.61 -18.49 2.83
CA ALA A 36 12.77 -17.31 2.57
C ALA A 36 13.56 -16.12 2.01
N GLU A 37 14.89 -16.08 2.24
CA GLU A 37 15.78 -15.10 1.64
C GLU A 37 15.86 -15.23 0.11
N ARG A 38 15.54 -16.41 -0.42
CA ARG A 38 15.55 -16.73 -1.87
C ARG A 38 14.19 -16.56 -2.54
N LEU A 39 13.26 -15.83 -1.92
CA LEU A 39 11.92 -15.63 -2.49
C LEU A 39 11.97 -15.01 -3.90
N GLY A 40 12.90 -14.08 -4.18
CA GLY A 40 13.06 -13.52 -5.53
C GLY A 40 13.42 -14.55 -6.61
N GLU A 41 14.26 -15.54 -6.27
CA GLU A 41 14.57 -16.67 -7.16
C GLU A 41 13.33 -17.56 -7.39
N TYR A 42 12.56 -17.80 -6.33
CA TYR A 42 11.30 -18.54 -6.42
C TYR A 42 10.30 -17.85 -7.35
N GLU A 43 10.12 -16.54 -7.22
CA GLU A 43 9.20 -15.76 -8.06
C GLU A 43 9.64 -15.74 -9.53
N THR A 44 10.94 -15.64 -9.78
CA THR A 44 11.50 -15.73 -11.13
C THR A 44 11.21 -17.11 -11.74
N ALA A 45 11.42 -18.19 -10.99
CA ALA A 45 11.10 -19.54 -11.44
C ALA A 45 9.59 -19.72 -11.70
N VAL A 46 8.71 -19.12 -10.88
CA VAL A 46 7.26 -19.14 -11.11
C VAL A 46 6.91 -18.47 -12.44
N ASN A 47 7.50 -17.31 -12.75
CA ASN A 47 7.28 -16.64 -14.03
C ASN A 47 7.68 -17.51 -15.24
N GLU A 48 8.83 -18.19 -15.16
CA GLU A 48 9.27 -19.11 -16.23
C GLU A 48 8.27 -20.26 -16.43
N VAL A 49 7.69 -20.77 -15.33
CA VAL A 49 6.67 -21.81 -15.42
C VAL A 49 5.40 -21.27 -16.10
N CYS A 50 4.92 -20.11 -15.71
CA CYS A 50 3.73 -19.48 -16.32
C CYS A 50 3.95 -19.11 -17.79
N ALA A 51 5.18 -18.76 -18.18
CA ALA A 51 5.53 -18.46 -19.56
C ALA A 51 5.56 -19.71 -20.46
N THR A 52 5.81 -20.91 -19.90
CA THR A 52 6.07 -22.13 -20.66
C THR A 52 5.00 -23.22 -20.48
N ARG A 53 4.00 -23.01 -19.61
CA ARG A 53 2.96 -23.98 -19.29
C ARG A 53 1.57 -23.32 -19.21
N PRO A 54 0.48 -24.09 -19.41
CA PRO A 54 -0.90 -23.59 -19.31
C PRO A 54 -1.30 -23.38 -17.84
N VAL A 55 -0.64 -22.43 -17.17
CA VAL A 55 -0.88 -22.09 -15.77
C VAL A 55 -0.81 -20.58 -15.59
N THR A 56 -1.76 -20.04 -14.84
CA THR A 56 -1.77 -18.64 -14.40
C THR A 56 -1.66 -18.59 -12.89
N THR A 57 -0.73 -17.79 -12.39
CA THR A 57 -0.48 -17.64 -10.94
C THR A 57 -0.86 -16.24 -10.47
N LEU A 58 -1.35 -16.16 -9.23
CA LEU A 58 -1.48 -14.94 -8.46
C LEU A 58 -0.63 -15.09 -7.19
N CYS A 59 0.50 -14.40 -7.14
CA CYS A 59 1.31 -14.29 -5.93
C CYS A 59 0.82 -13.08 -5.12
N GLN A 60 0.44 -13.32 -3.86
CA GLN A 60 -0.12 -12.34 -2.94
C GLN A 60 0.91 -11.98 -1.88
N TYR A 61 1.04 -10.69 -1.62
CA TYR A 61 1.97 -10.14 -0.64
C TYR A 61 1.22 -9.16 0.25
N ASP A 62 1.30 -9.36 1.56
CA ASP A 62 0.77 -8.39 2.52
C ASP A 62 1.76 -7.23 2.71
N ARG A 63 1.32 -6.01 2.38
CA ARG A 63 2.15 -4.80 2.51
C ARG A 63 2.46 -4.43 3.96
N ARG A 64 1.77 -5.04 4.93
CA ARG A 64 2.01 -4.85 6.37
C ARG A 64 3.17 -5.70 6.86
N ASP A 65 3.42 -6.82 6.19
CA ASP A 65 4.43 -7.80 6.62
C ASP A 65 5.75 -7.60 5.87
N PHE A 66 5.69 -7.20 4.59
CA PHE A 66 6.87 -6.97 3.76
C PHE A 66 7.32 -5.49 3.78
N ASP A 67 8.63 -5.28 3.86
CA ASP A 67 9.20 -3.94 3.71
C ASP A 67 9.12 -3.43 2.26
N VAL A 68 9.23 -2.11 2.11
CA VAL A 68 9.14 -1.44 0.81
C VAL A 68 10.20 -1.92 -0.18
N PRO A 69 11.48 -2.07 0.20
CA PRO A 69 12.49 -2.56 -0.73
C PRO A 69 12.15 -3.94 -1.31
N ARG A 70 11.73 -4.91 -0.47
CA ARG A 70 11.35 -6.24 -0.98
C ARG A 70 10.09 -6.19 -1.84
N LEU A 71 9.08 -5.43 -1.46
CA LEU A 71 7.88 -5.26 -2.29
C LEU A 71 8.22 -4.66 -3.65
N THR A 72 9.14 -3.69 -3.70
CA THR A 72 9.57 -3.05 -4.95
C THR A 72 10.30 -4.04 -5.85
N GLU A 73 11.17 -4.89 -5.27
CA GLU A 73 11.81 -6.00 -5.98
C GLU A 73 10.77 -6.93 -6.60
N PHE A 74 9.80 -7.42 -5.81
CA PHE A 74 8.78 -8.35 -6.31
C PHE A 74 7.87 -7.74 -7.36
N VAL A 75 7.50 -6.46 -7.22
CA VAL A 75 6.79 -5.72 -8.28
C VAL A 75 7.58 -5.74 -9.59
N GLY A 76 8.91 -5.55 -9.53
CA GLY A 76 9.79 -5.58 -10.71
C GLY A 76 9.90 -6.96 -11.36
N LEU A 77 9.72 -8.04 -10.59
CA LEU A 77 9.74 -9.42 -11.11
C LEU A 77 8.43 -9.79 -11.83
N HIS A 78 7.31 -9.11 -11.59
CA HIS A 78 6.01 -9.53 -12.09
C HIS A 78 5.59 -8.79 -13.37
N PRO A 79 5.11 -9.49 -14.41
CA PRO A 79 4.67 -8.85 -15.65
C PRO A 79 3.36 -8.05 -15.47
N LYS A 80 2.56 -8.39 -14.45
CA LYS A 80 1.32 -7.70 -14.09
C LYS A 80 1.22 -7.62 -12.58
N VAL A 81 0.87 -6.43 -12.08
CA VAL A 81 0.65 -6.18 -10.66
C VAL A 81 -0.76 -5.63 -10.47
N VAL A 82 -1.48 -6.22 -9.52
CA VAL A 82 -2.77 -5.71 -9.07
C VAL A 82 -2.62 -5.40 -7.59
N SER A 83 -2.70 -4.12 -7.25
CA SER A 83 -2.86 -3.69 -5.86
C SER A 83 -4.34 -3.42 -5.63
N THR A 84 -4.93 -4.03 -4.62
CA THR A 84 -6.18 -3.49 -4.08
C THR A 84 -5.91 -2.08 -3.55
N PRO A 85 -6.87 -1.15 -3.66
CA PRO A 85 -6.75 0.08 -2.90
C PRO A 85 -6.58 -0.29 -1.43
N MET A 86 -5.62 0.33 -0.77
CA MET A 86 -5.44 0.22 0.66
C MET A 86 -6.72 0.74 1.32
N VAL A 87 -7.51 -0.13 1.94
CA VAL A 87 -8.74 0.25 2.64
C VAL A 87 -8.56 0.01 4.14
N PHE A 88 -8.59 1.08 4.92
CA PHE A 88 -8.76 0.99 6.36
C PHE A 88 -10.18 1.40 6.72
N GLU A 89 -10.83 0.64 7.57
CA GLU A 89 -12.18 0.95 8.07
C GLU A 89 -12.20 0.69 9.58
N MET A 90 -12.32 1.76 10.37
CA MET A 90 -12.38 1.69 11.83
C MET A 90 -13.41 2.69 12.36
N GLY A 91 -14.47 2.16 12.96
CA GLY A 91 -15.60 2.97 13.39
C GLY A 91 -16.21 3.74 12.22
N LEU A 92 -16.19 5.07 12.31
CA LEU A 92 -16.69 5.96 11.27
C LEU A 92 -15.60 6.42 10.28
N LEU A 93 -14.33 6.07 10.49
CA LEU A 93 -13.24 6.44 9.59
C LEU A 93 -13.10 5.40 8.48
N ARG A 94 -13.10 5.88 7.24
CA ARG A 94 -12.70 5.09 6.08
C ARG A 94 -11.55 5.78 5.34
N ILE A 95 -10.51 5.01 5.03
CA ILE A 95 -9.31 5.46 4.31
C ILE A 95 -9.17 4.61 3.07
N VAL A 96 -9.03 5.22 1.89
CA VAL A 96 -8.87 4.50 0.63
C VAL A 96 -7.66 5.05 -0.12
N ALA A 97 -6.71 4.20 -0.52
CA ALA A 97 -5.71 4.61 -1.50
C ALA A 97 -6.34 4.75 -2.88
N VAL A 98 -6.18 5.92 -3.49
CA VAL A 98 -6.62 6.23 -4.84
C VAL A 98 -5.45 5.93 -5.78
N PRO A 99 -5.66 5.15 -6.86
CA PRO A 99 -4.62 4.95 -7.87
C PRO A 99 -4.21 6.30 -8.46
N SER A 100 -2.94 6.68 -8.28
CA SER A 100 -2.34 7.78 -9.02
C SER A 100 -1.75 7.19 -10.31
N GLY A 101 -1.90 7.89 -11.44
CA GLY A 101 -1.46 7.39 -12.75
C GLY A 101 0.01 6.98 -12.78
N SER A 102 0.38 6.13 -13.75
CA SER A 102 1.70 5.51 -13.92
C SER A 102 2.80 6.48 -14.41
N GLY A 103 2.89 7.67 -13.83
CA GLY A 103 3.95 8.65 -14.11
C GLY A 103 5.28 8.31 -13.42
N ALA A 104 6.35 9.00 -13.81
CA ALA A 104 7.70 8.82 -13.26
C ALA A 104 7.80 9.12 -11.74
N GLU A 105 6.90 9.95 -11.22
CA GLU A 105 6.70 10.14 -9.78
C GLU A 105 5.52 9.28 -9.33
N GLN A 106 5.80 8.18 -8.63
CA GLN A 106 4.76 7.35 -8.01
C GLN A 106 4.23 8.06 -6.76
N GLN A 107 3.39 9.07 -6.97
CA GLN A 107 2.68 9.76 -5.90
C GLN A 107 1.60 8.86 -5.31
N VAL A 108 1.39 8.95 -4.00
CA VAL A 108 0.37 8.16 -3.31
C VAL A 108 -0.77 9.09 -2.91
N TRP A 109 -1.99 8.71 -3.27
CA TRP A 109 -3.19 9.45 -2.89
C TRP A 109 -4.01 8.63 -1.91
N LEU A 110 -4.40 9.24 -0.80
CA LEU A 110 -5.37 8.71 0.16
C LEU A 110 -6.62 9.58 0.12
N ARG A 111 -7.80 8.96 0.21
CA ARG A 111 -9.07 9.64 0.50
C ARG A 111 -9.55 9.20 1.87
N LEU A 112 -9.80 10.17 2.74
CA LEU A 112 -10.34 9.94 4.08
C LEU A 112 -11.78 10.43 4.10
N SER A 113 -12.68 9.61 4.62
CA SER A 113 -14.07 9.97 4.80
C SER A 113 -14.58 9.57 6.18
N GLY A 114 -15.56 10.34 6.67
CA GLY A 114 -16.17 10.11 7.97
C GLY A 114 -15.45 10.82 9.12
N GLU A 115 -15.14 10.11 10.20
CA GLU A 115 -14.70 10.73 11.46
C GLU A 115 -13.45 10.06 12.02
N ALA A 116 -12.40 10.84 12.27
CA ALA A 116 -11.15 10.38 12.87
C ALA A 116 -11.07 10.83 14.33
N ASP A 117 -11.55 9.98 15.24
CA ASP A 117 -11.47 10.16 16.68
C ASP A 117 -10.37 9.29 17.32
N VAL A 118 -10.32 9.29 18.65
CA VAL A 118 -9.36 8.52 19.45
C VAL A 118 -9.35 7.01 19.14
N SER A 119 -10.47 6.44 18.67
CA SER A 119 -10.60 5.02 18.34
C SER A 119 -10.01 4.69 16.96
N ALA A 120 -9.97 5.67 16.05
CA ALA A 120 -9.50 5.51 14.69
C ALA A 120 -8.01 5.92 14.50
N GLY A 121 -7.36 6.43 15.56
CA GLY A 121 -6.00 6.96 15.50
C GLY A 121 -4.95 5.97 14.98
N ASP A 122 -5.03 4.70 15.40
CA ASP A 122 -4.05 3.67 15.03
C ASP A 122 -4.17 3.27 13.55
N ALA A 123 -5.40 3.22 13.02
CA ALA A 123 -5.64 2.95 11.61
C ALA A 123 -5.17 4.11 10.71
N LEU A 124 -5.39 5.35 11.14
CA LEU A 124 -4.88 6.53 10.45
C LEU A 124 -3.34 6.55 10.42
N GLU A 125 -2.71 6.26 11.55
CA GLU A 125 -1.24 6.17 11.66
C GLU A 125 -0.68 5.12 10.69
N GLN A 126 -1.20 3.89 10.75
CA GLN A 126 -0.76 2.81 9.86
C GLN A 126 -0.95 3.15 8.38
N ALA A 127 -2.09 3.73 8.01
CA ALA A 127 -2.35 4.13 6.63
C ALA A 127 -1.34 5.17 6.13
N LEU A 128 -1.02 6.18 6.95
CA LEU A 128 -0.06 7.22 6.60
C LEU A 128 1.37 6.68 6.54
N VAL A 129 1.76 5.79 7.45
CA VAL A 129 3.07 5.12 7.42
C VAL A 129 3.22 4.31 6.15
N LEU A 130 2.24 3.46 5.82
CA LEU A 130 2.28 2.67 4.59
C LEU A 130 2.27 3.55 3.35
N ALA A 131 1.51 4.65 3.34
CA ALA A 131 1.49 5.58 2.22
C ALA A 131 2.83 6.30 2.04
N GLY A 132 3.49 6.71 3.12
CA GLY A 132 4.83 7.31 3.06
C GLY A 132 5.92 6.32 2.65
N ALA A 133 5.76 5.06 3.04
CA ALA A 133 6.62 3.96 2.60
C ALA A 133 6.38 3.64 1.11
N SER A 134 5.20 3.92 0.59
CA SER A 134 4.82 3.62 -0.79
C SER A 134 5.22 4.75 -1.73
N GLY A 135 5.82 4.41 -2.87
CA GLY A 135 6.16 5.36 -3.93
C GLY A 135 7.34 6.27 -3.63
N THR A 136 7.72 7.07 -4.62
CA THR A 136 8.88 7.97 -4.58
C THR A 136 8.49 9.44 -4.48
N GLY A 137 7.22 9.78 -4.72
CA GLY A 137 6.71 11.15 -4.73
C GLY A 137 6.03 11.58 -3.43
N ASP A 138 5.45 12.78 -3.45
CA ASP A 138 4.64 13.32 -2.35
C ASP A 138 3.45 12.41 -2.00
N VAL A 139 3.02 12.47 -0.74
CA VAL A 139 1.81 11.79 -0.25
C VAL A 139 0.68 12.79 -0.19
N HIS A 140 -0.41 12.52 -0.88
CA HIS A 140 -1.57 13.38 -0.97
C HIS A 140 -2.73 12.78 -0.20
N VAL A 141 -3.45 13.62 0.56
CA VAL A 141 -4.57 13.20 1.40
C VAL A 141 -5.78 14.09 1.09
N ASP A 142 -6.80 13.53 0.46
CA ASP A 142 -8.07 14.17 0.18
C ASP A 142 -9.00 14.04 1.39
N LEU A 143 -9.39 15.19 1.97
CA LEU A 143 -10.23 15.31 3.15
C LEU A 143 -11.64 15.83 2.83
N ALA A 144 -12.05 15.84 1.56
CA ALA A 144 -13.33 16.41 1.13
C ALA A 144 -14.54 15.83 1.89
N ASP A 145 -14.49 14.54 2.22
CA ASP A 145 -15.57 13.81 2.90
C ASP A 145 -15.34 13.63 4.41
N MET A 146 -14.38 14.36 4.99
CA MET A 146 -14.13 14.33 6.43
C MET A 146 -15.16 15.17 7.19
N ARG A 147 -15.87 14.52 8.10
CA ARG A 147 -16.91 15.11 8.97
C ARG A 147 -16.34 15.57 10.31
N PHE A 148 -15.33 14.87 10.84
CA PHE A 148 -14.70 15.22 12.11
C PHE A 148 -13.26 14.71 12.20
N ILE A 149 -12.40 15.44 12.91
CA ILE A 149 -11.08 14.97 13.35
C ILE A 149 -10.72 15.61 14.69
N ASP A 150 -10.23 14.81 15.62
CA ASP A 150 -9.70 15.33 16.89
C ASP A 150 -8.22 15.75 16.78
N VAL A 151 -7.69 16.38 17.83
CA VAL A 151 -6.29 16.85 17.86
C VAL A 151 -5.29 15.69 17.81
N ARG A 152 -5.61 14.53 18.40
CA ARG A 152 -4.73 13.35 18.42
C ARG A 152 -4.62 12.75 17.01
N ALA A 153 -5.73 12.61 16.30
CA ALA A 153 -5.77 12.16 14.91
C ALA A 153 -5.11 13.19 13.98
N ALA A 154 -5.35 14.50 14.16
CA ALA A 154 -4.68 15.54 13.37
C ALA A 154 -3.15 15.54 13.55
N ARG A 155 -2.65 15.18 14.74
CA ARG A 155 -1.22 15.01 15.01
C ARG A 155 -0.58 13.92 14.12
N GLN A 156 -1.35 12.93 13.67
CA GLN A 156 -0.83 11.86 12.82
C GLN A 156 -0.37 12.38 11.45
N PHE A 157 -1.02 13.41 10.89
CA PHE A 157 -0.52 14.08 9.68
C PHE A 157 0.86 14.71 9.90
N THR A 158 1.04 15.34 11.06
CA THR A 158 2.32 15.95 11.45
C THR A 158 3.41 14.89 11.65
N GLN A 159 3.08 13.77 12.28
CA GLN A 159 4.01 12.66 12.49
C GLN A 159 4.41 12.01 11.16
N ALA A 160 3.44 11.76 10.28
CA ALA A 160 3.68 11.24 8.95
C ALA A 160 4.57 12.17 8.11
N ALA A 161 4.28 13.48 8.08
CA ALA A 161 5.08 14.47 7.37
C ALA A 161 6.56 14.46 7.82
N ARG A 162 6.81 14.29 9.13
CA ARG A 162 8.18 14.19 9.68
C ARG A 162 8.89 12.88 9.36
N GLY A 163 8.13 11.80 9.15
CA GLY A 163 8.67 10.50 8.76
C GLY A 163 9.06 10.40 7.29
N LEU A 164 8.59 11.35 6.46
CA LEU A 164 8.98 11.43 5.05
C LEU A 164 10.42 11.92 4.90
N ARG A 165 11.04 11.53 3.78
CA ARG A 165 12.33 12.09 3.36
C ARG A 165 12.19 13.60 3.12
N SER A 166 13.27 14.36 3.29
CA SER A 166 13.26 15.83 3.21
C SER A 166 12.87 16.41 1.85
N ASP A 167 12.95 15.60 0.78
CA ASP A 167 12.53 15.93 -0.58
C ASP A 167 11.04 15.67 -0.85
N ARG A 168 10.31 15.09 0.12
CA ARG A 168 8.90 14.70 0.01
C ARG A 168 8.04 15.45 1.02
N ARG A 169 6.77 15.63 0.67
CA ARG A 169 5.77 16.31 1.48
C ARG A 169 4.52 15.46 1.66
N LEU A 170 3.83 15.71 2.77
CA LEU A 170 2.43 15.34 2.97
C LEU A 170 1.56 16.53 2.59
N VAL A 171 0.66 16.38 1.63
CA VAL A 171 -0.21 17.44 1.12
C VAL A 171 -1.65 17.12 1.45
N LEU A 172 -2.28 17.96 2.28
CA LEU A 172 -3.70 17.86 2.64
C LEU A 172 -4.55 18.68 1.66
N HIS A 173 -5.41 17.99 0.93
CA HIS A 173 -6.37 18.57 -0.01
C HIS A 173 -7.75 18.66 0.61
N ASN A 174 -8.53 19.67 0.20
CA ASN A 174 -9.91 19.86 0.64
C ASN A 174 -10.10 19.83 2.17
N ALA A 175 -9.07 20.26 2.92
CA ALA A 175 -9.09 20.21 4.38
C ALA A 175 -10.24 21.06 4.95
N PRO A 176 -11.15 20.46 5.75
CA PRO A 176 -12.22 21.21 6.40
C PRO A 176 -11.68 22.36 7.26
N PRO A 177 -12.45 23.45 7.47
CA PRO A 177 -11.98 24.62 8.22
C PRO A 177 -11.44 24.29 9.62
N VAL A 178 -12.03 23.30 10.29
CA VAL A 178 -11.57 22.81 11.60
C VAL A 178 -10.17 22.21 11.51
N VAL A 179 -9.85 21.45 10.45
CA VAL A 179 -8.52 20.86 10.24
C VAL A 179 -7.50 21.95 9.98
N ARG A 180 -7.82 22.89 9.07
CA ARG A 180 -6.94 24.04 8.78
C ARG A 180 -6.63 24.83 10.06
N ARG A 181 -7.65 25.08 10.88
CA ARG A 181 -7.49 25.79 12.15
C ARG A 181 -6.67 25.01 13.16
N LEU A 182 -6.90 23.70 13.30
CA LEU A 182 -6.11 22.83 14.18
C LEU A 182 -4.64 22.82 13.77
N ILE A 183 -4.34 22.60 12.49
CA ILE A 183 -2.96 22.62 11.98
C ILE A 183 -2.32 23.99 12.21
N GLY A 184 -3.01 25.08 11.88
CA GLY A 184 -2.50 26.43 12.07
C GLY A 184 -2.26 26.82 13.54
N LEU A 185 -3.06 26.30 14.48
CA LEU A 185 -2.90 26.59 15.90
C LEU A 185 -1.83 25.71 16.57
N CYS A 186 -1.83 24.41 16.27
CA CYS A 186 -0.99 23.44 16.97
C CYS A 186 0.37 23.22 16.30
N TRP A 187 0.47 23.44 14.98
CA TRP A 187 1.68 23.17 14.17
C TRP A 187 1.91 24.25 13.08
N PRO A 188 2.00 25.55 13.43
CA PRO A 188 2.03 26.66 12.46
C PRO A 188 3.25 26.70 11.51
N ALA A 189 4.35 26.02 11.85
CA ALA A 189 5.62 26.10 11.12
C ALA A 189 6.18 24.71 10.76
N LEU A 190 5.30 23.73 10.54
CA LEU A 190 5.75 22.36 10.23
C LEU A 190 6.25 22.24 8.78
N THR A 191 7.55 22.02 8.62
CA THR A 191 8.14 21.66 7.33
C THR A 191 7.68 20.27 6.89
N GLY A 192 7.43 20.10 5.58
CA GLY A 192 7.00 18.81 5.01
C GLY A 192 5.50 18.55 5.08
N LEU A 193 4.71 19.41 5.73
CA LEU A 193 3.26 19.38 5.70
C LEU A 193 2.71 20.60 4.98
N GLU A 194 1.96 20.36 3.91
CA GLU A 194 1.28 21.40 3.14
C GLU A 194 -0.22 21.22 3.27
N VAL A 195 -0.94 22.33 3.49
CA VAL A 195 -2.40 22.34 3.39
C VAL A 195 -2.76 23.11 2.13
N ALA A 196 -3.08 22.39 1.07
CA ALA A 196 -3.33 22.99 -0.24
C ALA A 196 -4.51 23.98 -0.15
N ASN A 197 -4.34 25.16 -0.74
CA ASN A 197 -5.44 26.10 -0.89
C ASN A 197 -6.35 25.62 -2.02
N VAL A 198 -7.66 25.54 -1.76
CA VAL A 198 -8.68 25.25 -2.77
C VAL A 198 -8.96 26.52 -3.56
#